data_AF-A0AAJ1WXK0-F1
#
_entry.id   AF-A0AAJ1WXK0-F1
#
_cell.length_a   1.000
_cell.length_b   1.000
_cell.length_c   1.000
_cell.angle_alpha   90.00
_cell.angle_beta   90.00
_cell.angle_gamma   90.00
#
_symmetry.space_group_name_H-M   'P 1'
#
loop_
_entity.id
_entity.type
_entity.pdbx_description
1 polymer ?
#
loop_
_entity_poly.entity_id
_entity_poly.type
_entity_poly.pdbx_seq_one_letter_code
_entity_poly.pdbx_strand_id
1 'polypeptide(L)'
;MRGALASLMVAGLALAACDRPTESEEGQAVVARTAESDLPAWLSPTDGTDPARWLAGREAGHPVPAGSDSVRALQDALAEARTVFIEDPRMIANRTAQLEQMLAEIGKTERSALLLTGFSAVAARRGRHKSLYGEMCQHYFNTRARGIDHAAALALLADRFAPGLGPGEAP
;
A
#
# COMPACT_ATOMS: atom_id res chain seq x y z
N MET A 1 -53.77 -11.61 -19.37
CA MET A 1 -54.62 -11.48 -18.17
C MET A 1 -54.60 -12.80 -17.41
N ARG A 2 -54.08 -12.74 -16.18
CA ARG A 2 -54.29 -13.59 -14.99
C ARG A 2 -54.89 -15.01 -15.18
N GLY A 3 -54.09 -16.01 -14.85
CA GLY A 3 -54.55 -17.27 -14.27
C GLY A 3 -53.85 -17.44 -12.91
N ALA A 4 -54.63 -17.48 -11.84
CA ALA A 4 -54.20 -17.76 -10.47
C ALA A 4 -54.55 -19.21 -10.11
N LEU A 5 -53.82 -19.78 -9.15
CA LEU A 5 -54.15 -20.86 -8.19
C LEU A 5 -52.86 -21.67 -7.94
N ALA A 6 -52.14 -21.46 -6.84
CA ALA A 6 -52.43 -21.84 -5.46
C ALA A 6 -51.77 -23.18 -5.07
N SER A 7 -51.08 -23.13 -3.93
CA SER A 7 -50.69 -24.22 -3.04
C SER A 7 -49.49 -25.10 -3.42
N LEU A 8 -48.37 -24.87 -2.72
CA LEU A 8 -47.83 -25.93 -1.86
C LEU A 8 -47.10 -25.31 -0.66
N MET A 9 -47.68 -25.53 0.51
CA MET A 9 -47.07 -25.32 1.82
C MET A 9 -46.29 -26.62 2.15
N VAL A 10 -44.97 -26.53 2.39
CA VAL A 10 -44.27 -27.50 3.25
C VAL A 10 -43.22 -26.76 4.06
N ALA A 11 -43.47 -26.75 5.37
CA ALA A 11 -42.56 -26.33 6.41
C ALA A 11 -41.41 -27.35 6.58
N GLY A 12 -40.23 -26.85 6.91
CA GLY A 12 -39.07 -27.68 7.23
C GLY A 12 -37.89 -26.85 7.73
N LEU A 13 -38.11 -26.04 8.77
CA LEU A 13 -37.00 -25.53 9.59
C LEU A 13 -36.37 -26.70 10.34
N ALA A 14 -35.37 -27.34 9.73
CA ALA A 14 -34.45 -28.21 10.43
C ALA A 14 -33.37 -27.34 11.08
N LEU A 15 -33.59 -26.98 12.34
CA LEU A 15 -32.54 -26.51 13.25
C LEU A 15 -31.57 -27.68 13.48
N ALA A 16 -30.58 -27.81 12.61
CA ALA A 16 -29.42 -28.66 12.86
C ALA A 16 -28.57 -28.00 13.94
N ALA A 17 -28.83 -28.37 15.20
CA ALA A 17 -27.90 -28.18 16.29
C ALA A 17 -26.68 -29.08 16.05
N CYS A 18 -25.69 -28.57 15.32
CA CYS A 18 -24.36 -29.17 15.30
C CYS A 18 -23.66 -28.83 16.62
N ASP A 19 -23.79 -29.76 17.56
CA ASP A 19 -22.86 -29.97 18.65
C ASP A 19 -21.42 -29.92 18.09
N ARG A 20 -20.63 -28.93 18.50
CA ARG A 20 -19.20 -28.87 18.16
C ARG A 20 -18.41 -29.18 19.43
N PRO A 21 -17.63 -30.25 19.47
CA PRO A 21 -16.74 -30.51 20.59
C PRO A 21 -15.66 -29.43 20.64
N THR A 22 -15.41 -28.95 21.86
CA THR A 22 -14.22 -28.19 22.25
C THR A 22 -12.99 -29.07 22.09
N GLU A 23 -12.14 -28.73 21.12
CA GLU A 23 -10.73 -29.10 21.13
C GLU A 23 -9.92 -27.82 21.26
N SER A 24 -9.48 -27.56 22.49
CA SER A 24 -8.37 -26.67 22.77
C SER A 24 -7.10 -27.33 22.24
N GLU A 25 -6.75 -27.05 21.00
CA GLU A 25 -5.38 -27.24 20.56
C GLU A 25 -4.63 -25.93 20.77
N GLU A 26 -3.78 -25.92 21.80
CA GLU A 26 -2.63 -25.02 21.89
C GLU A 26 -1.73 -25.30 20.69
N GLY A 27 -2.11 -24.73 19.55
CA GLY A 27 -1.30 -24.73 18.35
C GLY A 27 -0.05 -23.92 18.61
N GLN A 28 1.04 -24.62 18.88
CA GLN A 28 2.40 -24.10 18.80
C GLN A 28 2.48 -23.16 17.60
N ALA A 29 2.80 -21.89 17.85
CA ALA A 29 3.10 -20.94 16.79
C ALA A 29 4.34 -21.45 16.05
N VAL A 30 4.10 -22.24 15.00
CA VAL A 30 5.10 -22.57 13.99
C VAL A 30 5.39 -21.26 13.28
N VAL A 31 6.36 -20.51 13.81
CA VAL A 31 6.99 -19.42 13.08
C VAL A 31 7.75 -20.10 11.96
N ALA A 32 7.10 -20.19 10.79
CA ALA A 32 7.77 -20.51 9.55
C ALA A 32 8.93 -19.53 9.42
N ARG A 33 10.15 -20.00 9.71
CA ARG A 33 11.36 -19.33 9.27
C ARG A 33 11.35 -19.49 7.76
N THR A 34 10.67 -18.59 7.06
CA THR A 34 10.82 -18.45 5.61
C THR A 34 12.32 -18.43 5.36
N ALA A 35 12.78 -19.39 4.56
CA ALA A 35 14.20 -19.47 4.23
C ALA A 35 14.67 -18.09 3.78
N GLU A 36 15.84 -17.70 4.22
CA GLU A 36 16.48 -16.38 4.00
C GLU A 36 16.65 -16.03 2.50
N SER A 37 16.28 -16.96 1.61
CA SER A 37 16.27 -16.87 0.15
C SER A 37 15.04 -16.21 -0.46
N ASP A 38 13.85 -16.24 0.19
CA ASP A 38 12.62 -15.72 -0.41
C ASP A 38 12.11 -14.46 0.31
N LEU A 39 11.91 -13.40 -0.47
CA LEU A 39 11.32 -12.16 0.04
C LEU A 39 9.81 -12.33 0.26
N PRO A 40 9.26 -11.96 1.42
CA PRO A 40 7.82 -12.02 1.63
C PRO A 40 7.10 -11.11 0.64
N ALA A 41 5.91 -11.53 0.18
CA ALA A 41 5.09 -10.74 -0.74
C ALA A 41 4.62 -9.40 -0.13
N TRP A 42 4.53 -9.33 1.19
CA TRP A 42 4.01 -8.20 1.94
C TRP A 42 4.61 -8.16 3.35
N LEU A 43 4.92 -6.96 3.87
CA LEU A 43 5.38 -6.80 5.24
C LEU A 43 4.22 -6.77 6.23
N SER A 44 4.19 -7.75 7.14
CA SER A 44 3.17 -7.83 8.20
C SER A 44 3.51 -6.90 9.38
N PRO A 45 2.53 -6.52 10.23
CA PRO A 45 2.78 -5.64 11.38
C PRO A 45 3.80 -6.19 12.39
N THR A 46 3.93 -7.51 12.50
CA THR A 46 4.86 -8.19 13.43
C THR A 46 6.16 -8.63 12.75
N ASP A 47 6.34 -8.30 11.47
CA ASP A 47 7.55 -8.59 10.71
C ASP A 47 8.67 -7.62 11.13
N GLY A 48 9.78 -8.16 11.62
CA GLY A 48 10.96 -7.39 12.00
C GLY A 48 11.87 -7.01 10.82
N THR A 49 11.50 -7.38 9.59
CA THR A 49 12.25 -7.04 8.38
C THR A 49 12.32 -5.53 8.19
N ASP A 50 13.53 -5.01 7.96
CA ASP A 50 13.72 -3.60 7.60
C ASP A 50 12.96 -3.27 6.29
N PRO A 51 11.99 -2.34 6.31
CA PRO A 51 11.20 -2.00 5.14
C PRO A 51 12.03 -1.54 3.94
N ALA A 52 13.15 -0.84 4.18
CA ALA A 52 14.04 -0.40 3.11
C ALA A 52 14.77 -1.58 2.45
N ARG A 53 15.31 -2.51 3.26
CA ARG A 53 15.93 -3.75 2.76
C ARG A 53 14.95 -4.61 1.98
N TRP A 54 13.73 -4.75 2.48
CA TRP A 54 12.68 -5.49 1.79
C TRP A 54 12.35 -4.87 0.43
N LEU A 55 12.14 -3.55 0.39
CA LEU A 55 11.79 -2.85 -0.84
C LEU A 55 12.93 -2.89 -1.87
N ALA A 56 14.19 -2.69 -1.43
CA ALA A 56 15.37 -2.84 -2.29
C ALA A 56 15.49 -4.26 -2.86
N GLY A 57 15.21 -5.27 -2.04
CA GLY A 57 15.21 -6.66 -2.49
C GLY A 57 14.12 -6.94 -3.52
N ARG A 58 12.93 -6.35 -3.37
CA ARG A 58 11.85 -6.48 -4.34
C ARG A 58 12.20 -5.83 -5.67
N GLU A 59 12.76 -4.62 -5.65
CA GLU A 59 13.23 -3.94 -6.86
C GLU A 59 14.33 -4.76 -7.58
N ALA A 60 15.22 -5.42 -6.81
CA ALA A 60 16.26 -6.30 -7.35
C ALA A 60 15.77 -7.70 -7.77
N GLY A 61 14.58 -8.13 -7.34
CA GLY A 61 14.06 -9.48 -7.55
C GLY A 61 14.70 -10.56 -6.66
N HIS A 62 15.55 -10.19 -5.69
CA HIS A 62 16.20 -11.10 -4.75
C HIS A 62 16.60 -10.38 -3.46
N PRO A 63 16.80 -11.08 -2.32
CA PRO A 63 17.31 -10.45 -1.10
C PRO A 63 18.64 -9.73 -1.33
N VAL A 64 18.79 -8.55 -0.71
CA VAL A 64 20.01 -7.73 -0.79
C VAL A 64 20.67 -7.55 0.58
N PRO A 65 21.99 -7.29 0.65
CA PRO A 65 22.68 -6.97 1.91
C PRO A 65 22.14 -5.68 2.55
N ALA A 66 21.97 -5.69 3.87
CA ALA A 66 21.42 -4.56 4.64
C ALA A 66 22.25 -3.26 4.52
N GLY A 67 23.55 -3.37 4.26
CA GLY A 67 24.47 -2.24 4.09
C GLY A 67 24.77 -1.90 2.63
N SER A 68 23.95 -2.30 1.66
CA SER A 68 24.13 -1.90 0.26
C SER A 68 23.67 -0.46 0.02
N ASP A 69 24.17 0.17 -1.04
CA ASP A 69 23.80 1.55 -1.39
C ASP A 69 22.30 1.71 -1.68
N SER A 70 21.68 0.70 -2.29
CA SER A 70 20.23 0.70 -2.55
C SER A 70 19.42 0.69 -1.27
N VAL A 71 19.85 -0.08 -0.26
CA VAL A 71 19.18 -0.09 1.04
C VAL A 71 19.32 1.25 1.75
N ARG A 72 20.52 1.84 1.79
CA ARG A 72 20.73 3.18 2.36
C ARG A 72 19.86 4.24 1.70
N ALA A 73 19.82 4.27 0.37
CA ALA A 73 19.00 5.23 -0.38
C ALA A 73 17.51 5.12 -0.03
N LEU A 74 16.98 3.91 0.15
CA LEU A 74 15.59 3.70 0.56
C LEU A 74 15.36 3.98 2.04
N GLN A 75 16.35 3.76 2.91
CA GLN A 75 16.27 4.16 4.31
C GLN A 75 16.13 5.69 4.43
N ASP A 76 16.95 6.44 3.68
CA ASP A 76 16.88 7.90 3.66
C ASP A 76 15.53 8.39 3.11
N ALA A 77 15.07 7.82 2.00
CA ALA A 77 13.78 8.19 1.39
C ALA A 77 12.58 7.85 2.30
N LEU A 78 12.58 6.71 2.98
CA LEU A 78 11.53 6.35 3.95
C LEU A 78 11.58 7.21 5.21
N ALA A 79 12.78 7.59 5.67
CA ALA A 79 12.95 8.50 6.79
C ALA A 79 12.37 9.89 6.46
N GLU A 80 12.61 10.41 5.25
CA GLU A 80 12.00 11.64 4.76
C GLU A 80 10.47 11.50 4.70
N ALA A 81 9.97 10.43 4.05
CA ALA A 81 8.55 10.17 3.91
C ALA A 81 7.82 10.14 5.27
N ARG A 82 8.43 9.55 6.30
CA ARG A 82 7.89 9.49 7.68
C ARG A 82 7.64 10.88 8.29
N THR A 83 8.35 11.91 7.85
CA THR A 83 8.15 13.27 8.35
C THR A 83 6.89 13.93 7.80
N VAL A 84 6.47 13.55 6.59
CA VAL A 84 5.38 14.21 5.84
C VAL A 84 4.13 13.34 5.66
N PHE A 85 4.23 12.03 5.87
CA PHE A 85 3.10 11.10 5.78
C PHE A 85 2.61 10.62 7.15
N ILE A 86 1.32 10.30 7.22
CA ILE A 86 0.67 9.75 8.42
C ILE A 86 1.08 8.29 8.64
N GLU A 87 1.26 7.56 7.55
CA GLU A 87 1.59 6.14 7.54
C GLU A 87 3.00 5.85 8.08
N ASP A 88 3.15 4.69 8.72
CA ASP A 88 4.45 4.20 9.18
C ASP A 88 5.31 3.69 7.99
N PRO A 89 6.65 3.57 8.16
CA PRO A 89 7.55 3.16 7.08
C PRO A 89 7.20 1.82 6.42
N ARG A 90 6.66 0.85 7.18
CA ARG A 90 6.23 -0.44 6.63
C ARG A 90 5.02 -0.27 5.72
N MET A 91 4.02 0.52 6.13
CA MET A 91 2.87 0.84 5.27
C MET A 91 3.27 1.60 4.01
N ILE A 92 4.20 2.55 4.12
CA ILE A 92 4.73 3.30 2.99
C ILE A 92 5.45 2.35 2.01
N ALA A 93 6.34 1.48 2.50
CA ALA A 93 7.05 0.51 1.68
C ALA A 93 6.09 -0.45 0.95
N ASN A 94 5.13 -1.04 1.67
CA ASN A 94 4.13 -1.94 1.08
C ASN A 94 3.32 -1.26 -0.04
N ARG A 95 2.88 -0.01 0.17
CA ARG A 95 2.14 0.75 -0.84
C ARG A 95 3.01 1.18 -2.02
N THR A 96 4.30 1.42 -1.79
CA THR A 96 5.27 1.68 -2.86
C THR A 96 5.40 0.44 -3.75
N ALA A 97 5.66 -0.72 -3.16
CA ALA A 97 5.76 -1.98 -3.91
C ALA A 97 4.48 -2.32 -4.68
N GLN A 98 3.31 -2.07 -4.08
CA GLN A 98 2.02 -2.25 -4.77
C GLN A 98 1.89 -1.28 -5.96
N LEU A 99 2.25 -0.01 -5.78
CA LEU A 99 2.20 0.98 -6.85
C LEU A 99 3.15 0.61 -8.00
N GLU A 100 4.38 0.19 -7.70
CA GLU A 100 5.34 -0.27 -8.71
C GLU A 100 4.80 -1.43 -9.53
N GLN A 101 4.17 -2.42 -8.89
CA GLN A 101 3.52 -3.53 -9.58
C GLN A 101 2.43 -3.02 -10.52
N MET A 102 1.52 -2.18 -10.04
CA MET A 102 0.44 -1.63 -10.85
C MET A 102 0.97 -0.81 -12.04
N LEU A 103 2.04 -0.03 -11.83
CA LEU A 103 2.68 0.74 -12.89
C LEU A 103 3.38 -0.17 -13.91
N ALA A 104 4.03 -1.24 -13.47
CA ALA A 104 4.64 -2.24 -14.35
C ALA A 104 3.59 -2.95 -15.23
N GLU A 105 2.41 -3.26 -14.68
CA GLU A 105 1.28 -3.86 -15.42
C GLU A 105 0.81 -2.99 -16.61
N ILE A 106 1.00 -1.68 -16.53
CA ILE A 106 0.70 -0.73 -17.63
C ILE A 106 1.95 -0.28 -18.40
N GLY A 107 3.08 -1.00 -18.25
CA GLY A 107 4.33 -0.75 -18.97
C GLY A 107 5.12 0.47 -18.50
N LYS A 108 4.95 0.90 -17.25
CA LYS A 108 5.56 2.11 -16.66
C LYS A 108 6.44 1.78 -15.45
N THR A 109 7.54 1.07 -15.65
CA THR A 109 8.48 0.76 -14.54
C THR A 109 9.13 2.02 -13.97
N GLU A 110 9.11 2.17 -12.65
CA GLU A 110 9.71 3.27 -11.91
C GLU A 110 10.42 2.74 -10.67
N ARG A 111 11.45 3.45 -10.19
CA ARG A 111 12.22 3.05 -9.00
C ARG A 111 11.57 3.54 -7.72
N SER A 112 11.63 2.73 -6.67
CA SER A 112 11.06 3.03 -5.35
C SER A 112 11.53 4.37 -4.80
N ALA A 113 12.84 4.63 -4.87
CA ALA A 113 13.43 5.87 -4.36
C ALA A 113 12.90 7.11 -5.07
N LEU A 114 12.62 7.04 -6.38
CA LEU A 114 12.06 8.16 -7.14
C LEU A 114 10.59 8.44 -6.77
N LEU A 115 9.80 7.39 -6.55
CA LEU A 115 8.42 7.52 -6.10
C LEU A 115 8.36 8.13 -4.68
N LEU A 116 9.16 7.60 -3.75
CA LEU A 116 9.21 8.06 -2.36
C LEU A 116 9.65 9.52 -2.26
N THR A 117 10.74 9.90 -2.93
CA THR A 117 11.25 11.28 -2.90
C THR A 117 10.29 12.25 -3.59
N GLY A 118 9.75 11.87 -4.76
CA GLY A 118 8.76 12.69 -5.48
C GLY A 118 7.50 12.94 -4.66
N PHE A 119 6.95 11.91 -4.02
CA PHE A 119 5.76 12.07 -3.18
C PHE A 119 6.06 12.85 -1.91
N SER A 120 7.24 12.66 -1.31
CA SER A 120 7.66 13.42 -0.12
C SER A 120 7.80 14.90 -0.45
N ALA A 121 8.40 15.24 -1.60
CA ALA A 121 8.49 16.62 -2.08
C ALA A 121 7.10 17.25 -2.32
N VAL A 122 6.16 16.48 -2.89
CA VAL A 122 4.76 16.93 -3.04
C VAL A 122 4.11 17.16 -1.68
N ALA A 123 4.23 16.22 -0.75
CA ALA A 123 3.62 16.31 0.57
C ALA A 123 4.20 17.46 1.42
N ALA A 124 5.51 17.72 1.30
CA ALA A 124 6.19 18.81 1.99
C ALA A 124 5.62 20.19 1.62
N ARG A 125 5.09 20.36 0.40
CA ARG A 125 4.43 21.62 -0.03
C ARG A 125 3.16 21.93 0.76
N ARG A 126 2.56 20.94 1.42
CA ARG A 126 1.37 21.12 2.28
C ARG A 126 1.70 21.78 3.63
N GLY A 127 2.99 21.92 3.95
CA GLY A 127 3.45 22.51 5.19
C GLY A 127 3.23 21.59 6.39
N ARG A 128 2.58 22.10 7.45
CA ARG A 128 2.53 21.43 8.77
C ARG A 128 1.62 20.19 8.82
N HIS A 129 0.77 19.99 7.81
CA HIS A 129 -0.19 18.88 7.80
C HIS A 129 0.36 17.69 7.04
N LYS A 130 0.45 16.55 7.74
CA LYS A 130 0.80 15.29 7.11
C LYS A 130 -0.25 14.86 6.08
N SER A 131 0.22 14.24 5.00
CA SER A 131 -0.62 13.70 3.93
C SER A 131 -0.80 12.19 4.07
N LEU A 132 -1.76 11.63 3.33
CA LEU A 132 -1.95 10.18 3.22
C LEU A 132 -1.18 9.66 2.01
N TYR A 133 -0.19 8.80 2.25
CA TYR A 133 0.64 8.23 1.19
C TYR A 133 -0.19 7.44 0.17
N GLY A 134 -1.19 6.70 0.65
CA GLY A 134 -2.03 5.85 -0.21
C GLY A 134 -2.93 6.64 -1.16
N GLU A 135 -3.40 7.81 -0.72
CA GLU A 135 -4.18 8.71 -1.57
C GLU A 135 -3.29 9.23 -2.72
N MET A 136 -2.04 9.60 -2.42
CA MET A 136 -1.08 10.00 -3.44
C MET A 136 -0.79 8.87 -4.43
N CYS A 137 -0.55 7.64 -3.96
CA CYS A 137 -0.37 6.48 -4.84
C CYS A 137 -1.54 6.31 -5.83
N GLN A 138 -2.78 6.40 -5.33
CA GLN A 138 -3.97 6.22 -6.16
C GLN A 138 -4.09 7.30 -7.24
N HIS A 139 -3.91 8.57 -6.87
CA HIS A 139 -3.95 9.68 -7.84
C HIS A 139 -2.80 9.63 -8.84
N TYR A 140 -1.62 9.24 -8.39
CA TYR A 140 -0.46 9.05 -9.24
C TYR A 140 -0.74 7.98 -10.29
N PHE A 141 -1.15 6.78 -9.86
CA PHE A 141 -1.46 5.68 -10.75
C PHE A 141 -2.51 6.07 -11.79
N ASN A 142 -3.63 6.66 -11.38
CA ASN A 142 -4.69 7.10 -12.30
C ASN A 142 -4.18 8.13 -13.34
N THR A 143 -3.19 8.95 -12.97
CA THR A 143 -2.58 9.91 -13.88
C THR A 143 -1.61 9.23 -14.85
N ARG A 144 -0.79 8.30 -14.35
CA ARG A 144 0.11 7.49 -15.17
C ARG A 144 -0.65 6.58 -16.14
N ALA A 145 -1.76 5.99 -15.72
CA ALA A 145 -2.65 5.18 -16.56
C ALA A 145 -3.24 5.97 -17.74
N ARG A 146 -3.40 7.29 -17.61
CA ARG A 146 -3.81 8.19 -18.71
C ARG A 146 -2.69 8.59 -19.67
N GLY A 147 -1.51 8.00 -19.54
CA GLY A 147 -0.37 8.27 -20.41
C GLY A 147 0.55 9.38 -19.93
N ILE A 148 0.13 10.24 -19.00
CA ILE A 148 0.94 11.35 -18.45
C ILE A 148 2.26 10.85 -17.88
N ASP A 149 3.38 11.51 -18.18
CA ASP A 149 4.73 11.15 -17.72
C ASP A 149 4.93 11.34 -16.19
N HIS A 150 6.06 10.87 -15.65
CA HIS A 150 6.36 10.92 -14.21
C HIS A 150 6.38 12.38 -13.69
N ALA A 151 7.11 13.27 -14.36
CA ALA A 151 7.28 14.65 -13.91
C ALA A 151 5.96 15.42 -13.94
N ALA A 152 5.19 15.28 -15.03
CA ALA A 152 3.88 15.89 -15.16
C ALA A 152 2.87 15.30 -14.16
N ALA A 153 2.94 14.00 -13.86
CA ALA A 153 2.09 13.39 -12.85
C ALA A 153 2.38 13.92 -11.43
N LEU A 154 3.66 14.12 -11.07
CA LEU A 154 4.04 14.75 -9.80
C LEU A 154 3.58 16.21 -9.74
N ALA A 155 3.65 16.97 -10.83
CA ALA A 155 3.14 18.34 -10.89
C ALA A 155 1.63 18.38 -10.64
N LEU A 156 0.86 17.50 -11.31
CA LEU A 156 -0.59 17.41 -11.11
C LEU A 156 -0.97 16.98 -9.68
N LEU A 157 -0.19 16.08 -9.06
CA LEU A 157 -0.35 15.77 -7.64
C LEU A 157 -0.09 17.01 -6.79
N ALA A 158 0.97 17.76 -7.07
CA ALA A 158 1.31 18.93 -6.29
C ALA A 158 0.25 20.04 -6.34
N ASP A 159 -0.39 20.23 -7.50
CA ASP A 159 -1.50 21.16 -7.64
C ASP A 159 -2.73 20.67 -6.86
N ARG A 160 -3.02 19.37 -6.90
CA ARG A 160 -4.13 18.76 -6.16
C ARG A 160 -3.96 18.88 -4.64
N PHE A 161 -2.75 18.65 -4.15
CA PHE A 161 -2.43 18.66 -2.72
C PHE A 161 -1.89 20.00 -2.24
N ALA A 162 -1.91 21.03 -3.09
CA ALA A 162 -1.56 22.39 -2.70
C ALA A 162 -2.42 22.80 -1.49
N PRO A 163 -1.87 23.54 -0.51
CA PRO A 163 -2.67 24.15 0.52
C PRO A 163 -3.79 24.95 -0.16
N GLY A 164 -5.05 24.60 0.11
CA GLY A 164 -6.14 25.47 -0.30
C GLY A 164 -5.87 26.85 0.30
N LEU A 165 -5.89 27.90 -0.52
CA LEU A 165 -6.28 29.21 0.00
C LEU A 165 -7.63 28.96 0.67
N GLY A 166 -7.64 28.98 2.00
CA GLY A 166 -8.90 28.82 2.73
C GLY A 166 -9.91 29.83 2.20
N PRO A 167 -11.22 29.55 2.27
CA PRO A 167 -12.22 30.57 1.99
C PRO A 167 -12.05 31.68 3.04
N GLY A 168 -11.33 32.75 2.69
CA GLY A 168 -10.99 33.79 3.68
C GLY A 168 -10.04 34.90 3.23
N GLU A 169 -9.47 34.86 2.03
CA GLU A 169 -8.64 35.98 1.57
C GLU A 169 -8.89 36.26 0.08
N ALA A 170 -9.93 37.06 -0.16
CA ALA A 170 -9.99 37.94 -1.31
C ALA A 170 -9.70 39.37 -0.81
N PRO A 171 -8.97 40.20 -1.57
CA PRO A 171 -8.63 41.57 -1.19
C PRO A 171 -9.87 42.47 -1.03
#